data_AF-A0A1I7X783-F1
#
_entry.id   AF-A0A1I7X783-F1
#
_cell.length_a   1.000
_cell.length_b   1.000
_cell.length_c   1.000
_cell.angle_alpha   90.00
_cell.angle_beta   90.00
_cell.angle_gamma   90.00
#
_symmetry.space_group_name_H-M   'P 1'
#
loop_
_entity.id
_entity.type
_entity.pdbx_description
1 polymer ?
#
loop_
_entity_poly.entity_id
_entity_poly.type
_entity_poly.pdbx_seq_one_letter_code
_entity_poly.pdbx_strand_id
1 'polypeptide(L)'
;MVWAAFNRNGPLHIIESITDSIYCVRILEDNLLLYVRSQRLGRNWIFQQDNDPKHSSNATKRWFHRNEITKMEWQLQNPDLNPIAPVKRCRERVIKKAWAQIPLQRYASLIDSMPRHCAAVTTNFGQAVRVENTIYLSGSLGMDPLTGQLSDGIKGQTHQSLKNIGEVLKAAGVGYGNVVKTTVLLADINDFATVNDIYKEYFIKNFPARAAYQVAVLPKNALVEIEAIAVVGEIQDLTK
;
A
#
# COMPACT_ATOMS: atom_id res chain seq x y z
N MET A 1 11.38 19.27 -11.40
CA MET A 1 11.00 18.47 -10.20
C MET A 1 9.94 19.26 -9.46
N VAL A 2 8.84 18.61 -9.07
CA VAL A 2 7.69 19.27 -8.44
C VAL A 2 7.66 18.90 -6.97
N TRP A 3 7.69 19.89 -6.08
CA TRP A 3 7.28 19.70 -4.69
C TRP A 3 5.79 19.99 -4.58
N ALA A 4 5.05 19.03 -4.03
CA ALA A 4 3.62 19.17 -3.80
C ALA A 4 3.26 18.56 -2.45
N ALA A 5 2.18 19.07 -1.87
CA ALA A 5 1.61 18.58 -0.63
C ALA A 5 0.10 18.86 -0.64
N PHE A 6 -0.64 18.18 0.22
CA PHE A 6 -2.09 18.36 0.37
C PHE A 6 -2.53 17.87 1.74
N ASN A 7 -3.75 18.20 2.13
CA ASN A 7 -4.45 17.58 3.26
C ASN A 7 -5.86 17.18 2.85
N ARG A 8 -6.66 16.69 3.81
CA ARG A 8 -8.05 16.28 3.58
C ARG A 8 -8.91 17.36 2.88
N ASN A 9 -8.61 18.64 3.11
CA ASN A 9 -9.39 19.78 2.64
C ASN A 9 -8.87 20.38 1.33
N GLY A 10 -7.82 19.82 0.73
CA GLY A 10 -7.29 20.27 -0.56
C GLY A 10 -5.77 20.41 -0.61
N PRO A 11 -5.26 20.98 -1.71
CA PRO A 11 -3.83 21.07 -1.96
C PRO A 11 -3.11 22.18 -1.17
N LEU A 12 -1.86 21.92 -0.80
CA LEU A 12 -0.94 22.85 -0.13
C LEU A 12 -0.35 23.84 -1.14
N HIS A 13 0.57 23.40 -2.01
CA HIS A 13 1.20 24.23 -3.05
C HIS A 13 1.98 23.35 -4.04
N ILE A 14 2.24 23.86 -5.26
CA ILE A 14 3.18 23.27 -6.25
C ILE A 14 4.35 24.23 -6.40
N ILE A 15 5.57 23.79 -6.13
CA ILE A 15 6.78 24.60 -6.29
C ILE A 15 7.66 24.04 -7.41
N GLU A 16 8.15 24.94 -8.25
CA GLU A 16 9.06 24.68 -9.36
C GLU A 16 10.48 25.13 -8.98
N SER A 17 11.38 24.19 -8.67
CA SER A 17 12.84 24.32 -8.84
C SER A 17 13.62 23.13 -8.26
N ILE A 18 14.91 23.06 -8.61
CA ILE A 18 15.86 22.00 -8.23
C ILE A 18 16.15 22.07 -6.73
N THR A 19 16.00 20.94 -6.04
CA THR A 19 16.18 20.81 -4.60
C THR A 19 17.62 20.46 -4.22
N ASP A 20 18.30 21.36 -3.53
CA ASP A 20 19.32 21.01 -2.53
C ASP A 20 18.69 20.99 -1.11
N SER A 21 19.46 20.57 -0.10
CA SER A 21 18.95 20.47 1.28
C SER A 21 18.59 21.82 1.91
N ILE A 22 19.20 22.93 1.46
CA ILE A 22 18.93 24.28 1.96
C ILE A 22 17.60 24.79 1.37
N TYR A 23 17.35 24.49 0.10
CA TYR A 23 16.10 24.82 -0.58
C TYR A 23 14.90 24.08 0.00
N CYS A 24 15.08 22.86 0.51
CA CYS A 24 14.01 22.13 1.21
C CYS A 24 13.50 22.90 2.44
N VAL A 25 14.41 23.46 3.25
CA VAL A 25 14.03 24.26 4.42
C VAL A 25 13.28 25.53 4.01
N ARG A 26 13.76 26.24 2.98
CA ARG A 26 13.10 27.44 2.46
C ARG A 26 11.70 27.15 1.93
N ILE A 27 11.54 26.06 1.19
CA ILE A 27 10.23 25.60 0.72
C ILE A 27 9.26 25.39 1.89
N LEU A 28 9.71 24.72 2.96
CA LEU A 28 8.88 24.50 4.13
C LEU A 28 8.54 25.81 4.86
N GLU A 29 9.52 26.69 5.04
CA GLU A 29 9.35 27.98 5.70
C GLU A 29 8.38 28.91 4.96
N ASP A 30 8.56 29.04 3.65
CA ASP A 30 7.78 29.95 2.81
C ASP A 30 6.36 29.45 2.54
N ASN A 31 6.10 28.14 2.62
CA ASN A 31 4.84 27.57 2.14
C ASN A 31 4.05 26.80 3.20
N LEU A 32 4.72 25.96 4.01
CA LEU A 32 4.02 25.07 4.96
C LEU A 32 3.33 25.88 6.06
N LEU A 33 4.06 26.80 6.69
CA LEU A 33 3.54 27.58 7.83
C LEU A 33 2.43 28.55 7.41
N LEU A 34 2.57 29.20 6.26
CA LEU A 34 1.53 30.09 5.72
C LEU A 34 0.23 29.34 5.48
N TYR A 35 0.31 28.12 4.95
CA TYR A 35 -0.88 27.31 4.70
C TYR A 35 -1.52 26.77 5.97
N VAL A 36 -0.73 26.29 6.93
CA VAL A 36 -1.27 25.84 8.23
C VAL A 36 -2.11 26.95 8.86
N ARG A 37 -1.66 28.20 8.74
CA ARG A 37 -2.42 29.39 9.15
C ARG A 37 -3.66 29.63 8.28
N SER A 38 -3.54 29.58 6.95
CA SER A 38 -4.67 29.84 6.05
C SER A 38 -5.79 28.81 6.20
N GLN A 39 -5.45 27.55 6.48
CA GLN A 39 -6.39 26.45 6.68
C GLN A 39 -6.85 26.27 8.12
N ARG A 40 -6.33 27.08 9.06
CA ARG A 40 -6.68 27.03 10.49
C ARG A 40 -6.53 25.63 11.12
N LEU A 41 -5.45 24.91 10.80
CA LEU A 41 -5.24 23.51 11.23
C LEU A 41 -4.92 23.35 12.73
N GLY A 42 -4.79 24.44 13.48
CA GLY A 42 -4.44 24.40 14.91
C GLY A 42 -3.02 23.88 15.15
N ARG A 43 -2.77 23.28 16.32
CA ARG A 43 -1.45 22.76 16.73
C ARG A 43 -1.28 21.25 16.57
N ASN A 44 -2.36 20.50 16.32
CA ASN A 44 -2.38 19.04 16.36
C ASN A 44 -2.32 18.40 14.96
N TRP A 45 -1.52 18.95 14.06
CA TRP A 45 -1.29 18.38 12.74
C TRP A 45 0.05 17.64 12.72
N ILE A 46 0.13 16.63 11.86
CA ILE A 46 1.32 15.81 11.68
C ILE A 46 1.82 16.01 10.25
N PHE A 47 3.12 16.25 10.10
CA PHE A 47 3.75 16.38 8.79
C PHE A 47 4.30 15.04 8.30
N GLN A 48 3.94 14.65 7.07
CA GLN A 48 4.47 13.46 6.41
C GLN A 48 5.38 13.87 5.25
N GLN A 49 6.53 13.22 5.14
CA GLN A 49 7.44 13.28 3.99
C GLN A 49 8.15 11.93 3.85
N ASP A 50 8.67 11.62 2.65
CA ASP A 50 9.49 10.44 2.42
C ASP A 50 10.92 10.59 3.00
N ASN A 51 11.68 9.49 2.97
CA ASN A 51 13.06 9.43 3.49
C ASN A 51 14.11 9.84 2.45
N ASP A 52 13.79 10.69 1.48
CA ASP A 52 14.80 11.22 0.55
C ASP A 52 15.98 11.83 1.36
N PRO A 53 17.25 11.55 0.99
CA PRO A 53 18.41 12.09 1.70
C PRO A 53 18.36 13.61 1.91
N LYS A 54 17.74 14.36 0.98
CA LYS A 54 17.58 15.81 1.07
C LYS A 54 16.63 16.23 2.19
N HIS A 55 15.59 15.43 2.43
CA HIS A 55 14.60 15.64 3.50
C HIS A 55 15.13 15.22 4.88
N SER A 56 16.23 14.45 4.89
CA SER A 56 16.86 13.91 6.10
C SER A 56 18.06 14.72 6.59
N SER A 57 18.34 15.87 5.96
CA SER A 57 19.46 16.74 6.31
C SER A 57 19.37 17.29 7.75
N ASN A 58 20.51 17.61 8.36
CA ASN A 58 20.54 18.23 9.69
C ASN A 58 19.84 19.59 9.72
N ALA A 59 19.88 20.34 8.61
CA ALA A 59 19.17 21.62 8.49
C ALA A 59 17.66 21.42 8.57
N THR A 60 17.14 20.44 7.83
CA THR A 60 15.72 20.07 7.83
C THR A 60 15.26 19.58 9.20
N LYS A 61 16.04 18.69 9.85
CA LYS A 61 15.76 18.20 11.21
C LYS A 61 15.69 19.34 12.24
N ARG A 62 16.67 20.26 12.21
CA ARG A 62 16.68 21.43 13.09
C ARG A 62 15.50 22.36 12.84
N TRP A 63 15.08 22.52 11.59
CA TRP A 63 13.92 23.35 11.26
C TRP A 63 12.62 22.77 11.82
N PHE A 64 12.38 21.46 11.69
CA PHE A 64 11.22 20.81 12.31
C PHE A 64 11.21 20.97 13.84
N HIS A 65 12.36 20.77 14.49
CA HIS A 65 12.50 20.94 15.94
C HIS A 65 12.22 22.38 16.37
N ARG A 66 12.78 23.38 15.68
CA ARG A 66 12.59 24.81 16.02
C ARG A 66 11.14 25.27 15.88
N ASN A 67 10.39 24.68 14.95
CA ASN A 67 8.99 25.03 14.70
C ASN A 67 7.99 24.14 15.46
N GLU A 68 8.49 23.25 16.33
CA GLU A 68 7.65 22.32 17.13
C GLU A 68 6.71 21.47 16.26
N ILE A 69 7.16 21.08 15.07
CA ILE A 69 6.35 20.31 14.12
C ILE A 69 6.56 18.82 14.36
N THR A 70 5.47 18.13 14.68
CA THR A 70 5.46 16.67 14.77
C THR A 70 5.55 16.04 13.38
N LYS A 71 6.62 15.30 13.14
CA LYS A 71 6.80 14.54 11.89
C LYS A 71 6.33 13.10 12.09
N MET A 72 5.58 12.58 11.13
CA MET A 72 5.23 11.16 11.10
C MET A 72 6.49 10.32 10.91
N GLU A 73 6.60 9.24 11.68
CA GLU A 73 7.66 8.27 11.44
C GLU A 73 7.36 7.51 10.14
N TRP A 74 8.30 7.55 9.21
CA TRP A 74 8.16 6.90 7.90
C TRP A 74 9.17 5.76 7.82
N GLN A 75 8.74 4.54 8.19
CA GLN A 75 9.66 3.41 8.35
C GLN A 75 9.94 2.63 7.04
N LEU A 76 9.16 2.84 5.98
CA LEU A 76 9.19 2.03 4.77
C LEU A 76 9.61 2.84 3.54
N GLN A 77 10.51 2.31 2.71
CA GLN A 77 10.74 2.80 1.34
C GLN A 77 9.58 2.37 0.42
N ASN A 78 8.33 2.62 0.83
CA ASN A 78 7.16 2.21 0.09
C ASN A 78 6.42 3.44 -0.49
N PRO A 79 6.68 3.82 -1.75
CA PRO A 79 6.05 4.98 -2.36
C PRO A 79 4.53 4.85 -2.45
N ASP A 80 3.97 3.62 -2.45
CA ASP A 80 2.53 3.39 -2.58
C ASP A 80 1.73 3.80 -1.33
N LEU A 81 2.39 3.87 -0.17
CA LEU A 81 1.80 4.45 1.04
C LEU A 81 1.77 5.98 1.01
N ASN A 82 2.54 6.61 0.11
CA ASN A 82 2.49 8.06 -0.06
C ASN A 82 1.37 8.39 -1.05
N PRO A 83 0.26 9.00 -0.61
CA PRO A 83 -0.89 9.24 -1.49
C PRO A 83 -0.59 10.24 -2.63
N ILE A 84 0.57 10.90 -2.59
CA ILE A 84 1.05 11.77 -3.67
C ILE A 84 1.85 11.04 -4.76
N ALA A 85 2.27 9.80 -4.53
CA ALA A 85 3.13 9.05 -5.46
C ALA A 85 2.59 8.89 -6.89
N PRO A 86 1.27 8.71 -7.13
CA PRO A 86 0.73 8.62 -8.49
C PRO A 86 0.95 9.87 -9.36
N VAL A 87 1.33 11.00 -8.76
CA VAL A 87 1.46 12.31 -9.44
C VAL A 87 2.89 12.56 -9.97
N LYS A 88 3.87 11.70 -9.64
CA LYS A 88 5.30 11.95 -9.92
C LYS A 88 5.76 11.68 -11.38
N ARG A 89 4.89 11.28 -12.33
CA ARG A 89 5.30 10.80 -13.68
C ARG A 89 4.79 11.57 -14.91
N CYS A 90 4.38 12.83 -14.78
CA CYS A 90 3.84 13.64 -15.90
C CYS A 90 4.65 14.91 -16.21
N ARG A 91 4.52 15.46 -17.42
CA ARG A 91 5.11 16.75 -17.80
C ARG A 91 4.57 17.89 -16.92
N GLU A 92 5.43 18.79 -16.45
CA GLU A 92 5.16 19.78 -15.39
C GLU A 92 3.92 20.67 -15.60
N ARG A 93 3.67 21.16 -16.82
CA ARG A 93 2.46 21.94 -17.14
C ARG A 93 1.16 21.14 -17.07
N VAL A 94 1.23 19.84 -17.35
CA VAL A 94 0.09 18.91 -17.24
C VAL A 94 -0.24 18.68 -15.77
N ILE A 95 0.79 18.57 -14.91
CA ILE A 95 0.63 18.38 -13.47
C ILE A 95 -0.14 19.55 -12.85
N LYS A 96 0.20 20.81 -13.15
CA LYS A 96 -0.49 21.98 -12.58
C LYS A 96 -1.99 22.01 -12.93
N LYS A 97 -2.32 21.80 -14.21
CA LYS A 97 -3.72 21.78 -14.67
C LYS A 97 -4.49 20.62 -14.06
N ALA A 98 -3.89 19.42 -14.04
CA ALA A 98 -4.52 18.25 -13.45
C ALA A 98 -4.73 18.44 -11.95
N TRP A 99 -3.76 18.98 -11.23
CA TRP A 99 -3.79 19.19 -9.78
C TRP A 99 -4.87 20.20 -9.36
N ALA A 100 -5.02 21.29 -10.11
CA ALA A 100 -6.09 22.26 -9.89
C ALA A 100 -7.50 21.70 -10.17
N GLN A 101 -7.59 20.62 -10.95
CA GLN A 101 -8.85 19.96 -11.29
C GLN A 101 -9.18 18.77 -10.36
N ILE A 102 -8.31 18.42 -9.42
CA ILE A 102 -8.59 17.35 -8.46
C ILE A 102 -9.73 17.83 -7.53
N PRO A 103 -10.88 17.12 -7.49
CA PRO A 103 -11.98 17.51 -6.63
C PRO A 103 -11.63 17.32 -5.15
N LEU A 104 -12.15 18.18 -4.28
CA LEU A 104 -11.92 18.14 -2.83
C LEU A 104 -12.24 16.76 -2.24
N GLN A 105 -13.29 16.11 -2.74
CA GLN A 105 -13.70 14.77 -2.33
C GLN A 105 -12.60 13.72 -2.57
N ARG A 106 -11.75 13.89 -3.60
CA ARG A 106 -10.64 12.96 -3.88
C ARG A 106 -9.58 13.04 -2.77
N TYR A 107 -9.22 14.24 -2.33
CA TYR A 107 -8.26 14.42 -1.24
C TYR A 107 -8.79 13.83 0.07
N ALA A 108 -10.07 14.07 0.37
CA ALA A 108 -10.72 13.48 1.53
C ALA A 108 -10.71 11.95 1.47
N SER A 109 -11.13 11.37 0.34
CA SER A 109 -11.13 9.91 0.15
C SER A 109 -9.73 9.29 0.30
N LEU A 110 -8.68 9.95 -0.20
CA LEU A 110 -7.31 9.46 -0.08
C LEU A 110 -6.85 9.40 1.38
N ILE A 111 -7.06 10.49 2.13
CA ILE A 111 -6.69 10.56 3.55
C ILE A 111 -7.54 9.61 4.40
N ASP A 112 -8.86 9.59 4.20
CA ASP A 112 -9.79 8.75 4.97
C ASP A 112 -9.57 7.25 4.70
N SER A 113 -9.04 6.88 3.53
CA SER A 113 -8.65 5.50 3.21
C SER A 113 -7.29 5.08 3.79
N MET A 114 -6.47 6.04 4.21
CA MET A 114 -5.08 5.79 4.62
C MET A 114 -4.95 4.81 5.78
N PRO A 115 -5.78 4.86 6.85
CA PRO A 115 -5.70 3.87 7.92
C PRO A 115 -5.89 2.43 7.42
N ARG A 116 -6.76 2.21 6.43
CA ARG A 116 -6.96 0.89 5.81
C ARG A 116 -5.77 0.47 4.95
N HIS A 117 -5.17 1.38 4.18
CA HIS A 117 -3.97 1.07 3.40
C HIS A 117 -2.74 0.85 4.29
N CYS A 118 -2.52 1.69 5.29
CA CYS A 118 -1.45 1.52 6.27
C CYS A 118 -1.64 0.23 7.06
N ALA A 119 -2.86 -0.11 7.49
CA ALA A 119 -3.14 -1.43 8.07
C ALA A 119 -2.75 -2.52 7.06
N ALA A 120 -3.29 -2.49 5.84
CA ALA A 120 -2.99 -3.47 4.80
C ALA A 120 -1.51 -3.53 4.34
N VAL A 121 -0.64 -2.60 4.72
CA VAL A 121 0.82 -2.70 4.48
C VAL A 121 1.59 -3.06 5.75
N THR A 122 1.14 -2.60 6.91
CA THR A 122 1.80 -2.87 8.20
C THR A 122 1.48 -4.28 8.69
N THR A 123 0.32 -4.81 8.34
CA THR A 123 -0.15 -6.09 8.85
C THR A 123 -0.15 -7.20 7.82
N ASN A 124 -0.15 -6.85 6.53
CA ASN A 124 0.23 -7.75 5.46
C ASN A 124 1.67 -7.48 5.06
N PHE A 125 2.55 -8.41 5.45
CA PHE A 125 3.78 -8.69 4.69
C PHE A 125 3.48 -9.14 3.22
N GLY A 126 2.20 -9.15 2.80
CA GLY A 126 1.72 -9.38 1.45
C GLY A 126 1.84 -8.15 0.56
N GLN A 127 3.07 -7.83 0.18
CA GLN A 127 3.34 -6.90 -0.92
C GLN A 127 2.80 -7.50 -2.22
N ALA A 128 2.28 -6.65 -3.10
CA ALA A 128 2.06 -7.03 -4.48
C ALA A 128 2.69 -6.01 -5.40
N VAL A 129 3.33 -6.49 -6.46
CA VAL A 129 3.91 -5.63 -7.50
C VAL A 129 3.14 -5.87 -8.79
N ARG A 130 2.76 -4.77 -9.43
CA ARG A 130 2.12 -4.80 -10.74
C ARG A 130 3.11 -4.41 -11.82
N VAL A 131 3.28 -5.27 -12.83
CA VAL A 131 4.00 -4.99 -14.07
C VAL A 131 3.01 -5.11 -15.21
N GLU A 132 2.71 -3.98 -15.87
CA GLU A 132 1.66 -3.88 -16.89
C GLU A 132 0.32 -4.44 -16.39
N ASN A 133 -0.12 -5.59 -16.91
CA ASN A 133 -1.36 -6.25 -16.51
C ASN A 133 -1.15 -7.39 -15.53
N THR A 134 0.09 -7.76 -15.20
CA THR A 134 0.37 -8.86 -14.29
C THR A 134 0.63 -8.35 -12.88
N ILE A 135 0.00 -9.00 -11.91
CA ILE A 135 0.15 -8.72 -10.48
C ILE A 135 0.82 -9.94 -9.84
N TYR A 136 1.96 -9.71 -9.20
CA TYR A 136 2.67 -10.71 -8.40
C TYR A 136 2.37 -10.43 -6.94
N LEU A 137 1.70 -11.37 -6.26
CA LEU A 137 1.38 -11.26 -4.85
C LEU A 137 2.37 -12.12 -4.06
N SER A 138 2.99 -11.52 -3.05
CA SER A 138 3.80 -12.26 -2.07
C SER A 138 2.98 -13.34 -1.36
N GLY A 139 3.68 -14.30 -0.75
CA GLY A 139 3.09 -15.32 0.11
C GLY A 139 2.27 -14.68 1.26
N SER A 140 1.02 -15.09 1.35
CA SER A 140 0.07 -14.63 2.36
C SER A 140 -0.10 -15.69 3.44
N LEU A 141 0.22 -15.33 4.67
CA LEU A 141 -0.05 -16.13 5.86
C LEU A 141 -1.48 -15.89 6.35
N GLY A 142 -1.97 -16.82 7.18
CA GLY A 142 -3.22 -16.69 7.90
C GLY A 142 -3.20 -15.69 9.06
N MET A 143 -2.71 -14.48 8.82
CA MET A 143 -2.51 -13.45 9.84
C MET A 143 -3.63 -12.42 9.81
N ASP A 144 -4.18 -12.09 10.97
CA ASP A 144 -5.17 -11.03 11.12
C ASP A 144 -4.51 -9.66 10.87
N PRO A 145 -5.01 -8.88 9.91
CA PRO A 145 -4.43 -7.61 9.52
C PRO A 145 -4.67 -6.45 10.51
N LEU A 146 -5.31 -6.68 11.65
CA LEU A 146 -5.46 -5.69 12.72
C LEU A 146 -4.55 -6.03 13.90
N THR A 147 -4.43 -7.31 14.23
CA THR A 147 -3.68 -7.76 15.41
C THR A 147 -2.26 -8.22 15.08
N GLY A 148 -1.97 -8.56 13.82
CA GLY A 148 -0.68 -9.13 13.42
C GLY A 148 -0.42 -10.55 13.93
N GLN A 149 -1.44 -11.21 14.47
CA GLN A 149 -1.41 -12.57 15.00
C GLN A 149 -1.96 -13.58 13.98
N LEU A 150 -1.46 -14.81 14.03
CA LEU A 150 -2.00 -15.90 13.23
C LEU A 150 -3.39 -16.28 13.76
N SER A 151 -4.32 -16.54 12.85
CA SER A 151 -5.61 -17.14 13.18
C SER A 151 -5.43 -18.56 13.72
N ASP A 152 -6.41 -19.01 14.51
CA ASP A 152 -6.35 -20.31 15.15
C ASP A 152 -6.60 -21.46 14.16
N GLY A 153 -5.69 -22.43 14.18
CA GLY A 153 -5.78 -23.67 13.41
C GLY A 153 -5.71 -23.50 11.90
N ILE A 154 -5.60 -24.62 11.18
CA ILE A 154 -5.45 -24.60 9.72
C ILE A 154 -6.63 -23.92 9.01
N LYS A 155 -7.85 -24.14 9.50
CA LYS A 155 -9.07 -23.55 8.92
C LYS A 155 -9.05 -22.03 9.02
N GLY A 156 -8.79 -21.51 10.23
CA GLY A 156 -8.70 -20.07 10.48
C GLY A 156 -7.62 -19.43 9.62
N GLN A 157 -6.42 -20.04 9.60
CA GLN A 157 -5.31 -19.51 8.81
C GLN A 157 -5.57 -19.54 7.30
N THR A 158 -6.21 -20.58 6.79
CA THR A 158 -6.54 -20.68 5.35
C THR A 158 -7.54 -19.59 4.94
N HIS A 159 -8.62 -19.41 5.72
CA HIS A 159 -9.58 -18.33 5.46
C HIS A 159 -8.94 -16.95 5.52
N GLN A 160 -8.09 -16.72 6.52
CA GLN A 160 -7.46 -15.43 6.71
C GLN A 160 -6.44 -15.13 5.60
N SER A 161 -5.63 -16.10 5.20
CA SER A 161 -4.70 -15.99 4.07
C SER A 161 -5.44 -15.62 2.77
N LEU A 162 -6.53 -16.33 2.46
CA LEU A 162 -7.33 -16.05 1.26
C LEU A 162 -8.03 -14.69 1.33
N LYS A 163 -8.54 -14.27 2.50
CA LYS A 163 -9.10 -12.91 2.71
C LYS A 163 -8.05 -11.83 2.48
N ASN A 164 -6.83 -12.02 2.99
CA ASN A 164 -5.73 -11.10 2.82
C ASN A 164 -5.37 -10.94 1.33
N ILE A 165 -5.32 -12.05 0.59
CA ILE A 165 -5.16 -12.04 -0.89
C ILE A 165 -6.32 -11.27 -1.55
N GLY A 166 -7.56 -11.52 -1.13
CA GLY A 166 -8.75 -10.84 -1.65
C GLY A 166 -8.70 -9.31 -1.52
N GLU A 167 -8.25 -8.80 -0.37
CA GLU A 167 -8.12 -7.35 -0.17
C GLU A 167 -7.02 -6.74 -1.07
N VAL A 168 -5.93 -7.46 -1.33
CA VAL A 168 -4.88 -7.03 -2.29
C VAL A 168 -5.42 -7.01 -3.72
N LEU A 169 -6.15 -8.05 -4.14
CA LEU A 169 -6.79 -8.11 -5.45
C LEU A 169 -7.79 -6.95 -5.63
N LYS A 170 -8.62 -6.71 -4.61
CA LYS A 170 -9.60 -5.63 -4.58
C LYS A 170 -8.94 -4.25 -4.68
N ALA A 171 -7.83 -4.03 -3.99
CA ALA A 171 -7.05 -2.79 -4.10
C ALA A 171 -6.49 -2.59 -5.52
N ALA A 172 -6.19 -3.68 -6.23
CA ALA A 172 -5.78 -3.66 -7.64
C ALA A 172 -6.95 -3.59 -8.64
N GLY A 173 -8.20 -3.52 -8.16
CA GLY A 173 -9.40 -3.43 -8.99
C GLY A 173 -9.83 -4.75 -9.65
N VAL A 174 -9.37 -5.89 -9.12
CA VAL A 174 -9.66 -7.24 -9.63
C VAL A 174 -10.20 -8.15 -8.52
N GLY A 175 -10.65 -9.36 -8.86
CA GLY A 175 -11.14 -10.35 -7.90
C GLY A 175 -10.45 -11.71 -8.02
N TYR A 176 -10.91 -12.71 -7.26
CA TYR A 176 -10.34 -14.07 -7.30
C TYR A 176 -10.37 -14.71 -8.69
N GLY A 177 -11.36 -14.37 -9.52
CA GLY A 177 -11.44 -14.83 -10.91
C GLY A 177 -10.32 -14.32 -11.82
N ASN A 178 -9.51 -13.37 -11.35
CA ASN A 178 -8.34 -12.85 -12.06
C ASN A 178 -7.04 -13.56 -11.69
N VAL A 179 -7.06 -14.46 -10.70
CA VAL A 179 -5.89 -15.24 -10.30
C VAL A 179 -5.68 -16.37 -11.30
N VAL A 180 -4.47 -16.45 -11.86
CA VAL A 180 -4.11 -17.44 -12.89
C VAL A 180 -3.20 -18.53 -12.36
N LYS A 181 -2.46 -18.27 -11.26
CA LYS A 181 -1.57 -19.23 -10.62
C LYS A 181 -1.55 -19.01 -9.12
N THR A 182 -1.54 -20.10 -8.36
CA THR A 182 -1.25 -20.09 -6.91
C THR A 182 -0.21 -21.14 -6.54
N THR A 183 0.53 -20.90 -5.47
CA THR A 183 1.32 -21.94 -4.78
C THR A 183 0.82 -22.02 -3.36
N VAL A 184 0.47 -23.22 -2.91
CA VAL A 184 -0.03 -23.48 -1.56
C VAL A 184 1.03 -24.26 -0.80
N LEU A 185 1.63 -23.63 0.19
CA LEU A 185 2.68 -24.18 1.03
C LEU A 185 2.04 -24.61 2.35
N LEU A 186 2.22 -25.88 2.73
CA LEU A 186 1.62 -26.47 3.93
C LEU A 186 2.71 -26.82 4.95
N ALA A 187 2.42 -26.63 6.24
CA ALA A 187 3.26 -27.18 7.31
C ALA A 187 3.09 -28.70 7.44
N ASP A 188 1.88 -29.21 7.22
CA ASP A 188 1.54 -30.63 7.20
C ASP A 188 0.69 -30.96 5.97
N ILE A 189 1.13 -31.92 5.15
CA ILE A 189 0.40 -32.33 3.95
C ILE A 189 -0.96 -32.98 4.28
N ASN A 190 -1.15 -33.51 5.49
CA ASN A 190 -2.40 -34.11 5.92
C ASN A 190 -3.55 -33.10 5.98
N ASP A 191 -3.24 -31.81 6.09
CA ASP A 191 -4.22 -30.73 6.06
C ASP A 191 -4.75 -30.40 4.66
N PHE A 192 -4.20 -31.02 3.61
CA PHE A 192 -4.52 -30.71 2.22
C PHE A 192 -6.03 -30.75 1.91
N ALA A 193 -6.76 -31.76 2.41
CA ALA A 193 -8.19 -31.88 2.17
C ALA A 193 -8.96 -30.68 2.76
N THR A 194 -8.68 -30.35 4.02
CA THR A 194 -9.28 -29.20 4.73
C THR A 194 -9.00 -27.90 4.01
N VAL A 195 -7.75 -27.67 3.60
CA VAL A 195 -7.34 -26.47 2.86
C VAL A 195 -8.05 -26.40 1.51
N ASN A 196 -8.17 -27.53 0.81
CA ASN A 196 -8.78 -27.60 -0.51
C ASN A 196 -10.29 -27.33 -0.49
N ASP A 197 -10.99 -27.75 0.57
CA ASP A 197 -12.41 -27.45 0.74
C ASP A 197 -12.64 -25.94 0.92
N ILE A 198 -11.86 -25.31 1.80
CA ILE A 198 -11.90 -23.85 1.99
C ILE A 198 -11.50 -23.13 0.70
N TYR A 199 -10.45 -23.61 0.00
CA TYR A 199 -9.96 -23.01 -1.23
C TYR A 199 -11.07 -22.87 -2.31
N LYS A 200 -11.96 -23.86 -2.42
CA LYS A 200 -13.09 -23.85 -3.36
C LYS A 200 -14.18 -22.84 -3.02
N GLU A 201 -14.23 -22.34 -1.79
CA GLU A 201 -15.16 -21.27 -1.41
C GLU A 201 -14.76 -19.92 -2.03
N TYR A 202 -13.47 -19.72 -2.30
CA TYR A 202 -12.93 -18.48 -2.86
C TYR A 202 -12.72 -18.58 -4.37
N PHE A 203 -12.24 -19.73 -4.85
CA PHE A 203 -12.07 -20.01 -6.28
C PHE A 203 -13.21 -20.89 -6.77
N ILE A 204 -14.28 -20.27 -7.26
CA ILE A 204 -15.54 -20.96 -7.58
C ILE A 204 -15.62 -21.51 -9.02
N LYS A 205 -14.86 -20.93 -9.96
CA LYS A 205 -14.83 -21.32 -11.38
C LYS A 205 -13.49 -20.92 -12.00
N ASN A 206 -13.14 -21.58 -13.11
CA ASN A 206 -11.88 -21.35 -13.84
C ASN A 206 -10.69 -21.32 -12.88
N PHE A 207 -10.49 -22.44 -12.17
CA PHE A 207 -9.49 -22.55 -11.13
C PHE A 207 -8.09 -22.17 -11.65
N PRO A 208 -7.30 -21.42 -10.88
CA PRO A 208 -5.93 -21.12 -11.26
C PRO A 208 -5.10 -22.40 -11.37
N ALA A 209 -4.05 -22.35 -12.18
CA ALA A 209 -2.98 -23.34 -12.09
C ALA A 209 -2.47 -23.38 -10.64
N ARG A 210 -2.14 -24.57 -10.13
CA ARG A 210 -1.80 -24.74 -8.72
C ARG A 210 -0.66 -25.73 -8.53
N ALA A 211 0.28 -25.35 -7.67
CA ALA A 211 1.20 -26.27 -7.01
C ALA A 211 0.88 -26.28 -5.52
N ALA A 212 0.87 -27.45 -4.90
CA ALA A 212 0.63 -27.60 -3.47
C ALA A 212 1.56 -28.66 -2.90
N TYR A 213 2.30 -28.31 -1.84
CA TYR A 213 3.26 -29.23 -1.22
C TYR A 213 3.56 -28.80 0.21
N GLN A 214 4.03 -29.76 1.00
CA GLN A 214 4.51 -29.50 2.35
C GLN A 214 5.94 -28.94 2.32
N VAL A 215 6.21 -28.01 3.22
CA VAL A 215 7.54 -27.43 3.47
C VAL A 215 8.00 -27.73 4.89
N ALA A 216 9.30 -27.57 5.15
CA ALA A 216 9.87 -27.85 6.47
C ALA A 216 9.32 -26.91 7.56
N VAL A 217 9.31 -25.60 7.30
CA VAL A 217 8.85 -24.57 8.23
C VAL A 217 8.34 -23.37 7.42
N LEU A 218 7.23 -22.77 7.87
CA LEU A 218 6.72 -21.50 7.37
C LEU A 218 7.06 -20.36 8.35
N PRO A 219 7.14 -19.10 7.89
CA PRO A 219 7.37 -17.96 8.77
C PRO A 219 6.34 -17.90 9.90
N LYS A 220 6.80 -17.50 11.10
CA LYS A 220 5.99 -17.48 12.34
C LYS A 220 5.35 -18.83 12.74
N ASN A 221 5.87 -19.96 12.23
CA ASN A 221 5.27 -21.30 12.41
C ASN A 221 3.81 -21.35 11.96
N ALA A 222 3.47 -20.63 10.88
CA ALA A 222 2.16 -20.76 10.26
C ALA A 222 1.93 -22.17 9.72
N LEU A 223 0.66 -22.53 9.55
CA LEU A 223 0.23 -23.82 9.05
C LEU A 223 0.05 -23.81 7.53
N VAL A 224 -0.20 -22.63 6.96
CA VAL A 224 -0.39 -22.43 5.52
C VAL A 224 0.13 -21.06 5.07
N GLU A 225 0.74 -21.03 3.89
CA GLU A 225 1.11 -19.84 3.15
C GLU A 225 0.66 -19.97 1.69
N ILE A 226 0.04 -18.93 1.13
CA ILE A 226 -0.47 -18.94 -0.24
C ILE A 226 0.08 -17.73 -1.00
N GLU A 227 0.83 -17.96 -2.07
CA GLU A 227 1.19 -16.92 -3.03
C GLU A 227 0.31 -17.00 -4.28
N ALA A 228 0.20 -15.89 -5.01
CA ALA A 228 -0.65 -15.80 -6.18
C ALA A 228 -0.06 -14.91 -7.28
N ILE A 229 -0.39 -15.25 -8.53
CA ILE A 229 -0.21 -14.40 -9.69
C ILE A 229 -1.60 -14.12 -10.27
N ALA A 230 -1.90 -12.85 -10.51
CA ALA A 230 -3.16 -12.40 -11.10
C ALA A 230 -2.93 -11.53 -12.34
N VAL A 231 -3.96 -11.43 -13.18
CA VAL A 231 -3.92 -10.59 -14.39
C VAL A 231 -5.11 -9.62 -14.40
N VAL A 232 -4.83 -8.35 -14.69
CA VAL A 232 -5.81 -7.30 -14.89
C VAL A 232 -6.33 -7.38 -16.32
N GLY A 233 -7.65 -7.53 -16.45
CA GLY A 233 -8.33 -7.63 -17.75
C GLY A 233 -9.14 -8.90 -17.89
N GLU A 234 -9.57 -9.17 -19.12
CA GLU A 234 -10.33 -10.37 -19.47
C GLU A 234 -9.40 -11.57 -19.56
N ILE A 235 -9.80 -12.68 -18.93
CA ILE A 235 -9.09 -13.96 -19.01
C ILE A 235 -9.89 -14.87 -19.93
N GLN A 236 -9.27 -15.27 -21.04
CA GLN A 236 -9.83 -16.30 -21.92
C GLN A 236 -9.31 -17.66 -21.46
N ASP A 237 -10.24 -18.55 -21.14
CA ASP A 237 -9.94 -19.95 -20.87
C ASP A 237 -9.75 -20.65 -22.22
N LEU A 238 -8.51 -21.06 -22.54
CA LEU A 238 -8.21 -21.74 -23.80
C LEU A 238 -8.63 -23.23 -23.79
N THR A 239 -9.12 -23.73 -22.66
CA THR A 239 -9.51 -25.14 -22.49
C THR A 239 -11.02 -25.39 -22.57
N LYS A 240 -11.81 -24.34 -22.81
CA LYS A 240 -13.27 -24.39 -23.00
C LYS A 240 -13.67 -23.60 -24.24
#